data_AF-A0A5M9WR36-F1
#
_entry.id   AF-A0A5M9WR36-F1
#
_cell.length_a   1.000
_cell.length_b   1.000
_cell.length_c   1.000
_cell.angle_alpha   90.00
_cell.angle_beta   90.00
_cell.angle_gamma   90.00
#
_symmetry.space_group_name_H-M   'P 1'
#
loop_
_entity.id
_entity.type
_entity.pdbx_description
1 polymer ?
#
loop_
_entity_poly.entity_id
_entity_poly.type
_entity_poly.pdbx_seq_one_letter_code
_entity_poly.pdbx_strand_id
1 'polypeptide(L)' 'MMRKSVLIQLKMERARGRLNELTKEYNGFLHSEVIKQSMILDKLITQFNHKEETKNKADG' A
#
# COMPACT_ATOMS: atom_id res chain seq x y z
N MET A 1 4.64 -22.39 -2.27
CA MET A 1 4.83 -21.04 -2.85
C MET A 1 4.22 -20.02 -1.91
N MET A 2 5.00 -19.09 -1.36
CA MET A 2 4.45 -17.95 -0.59
C MET A 2 3.55 -17.16 -1.54
N ARG A 3 2.23 -17.14 -1.30
CA ARG A 3 1.27 -16.50 -2.21
C ARG A 3 1.71 -15.05 -2.40
N LYS A 4 1.91 -14.62 -3.66
CA LYS A 4 2.33 -13.24 -4.02
C LYS A 4 1.51 -12.14 -3.31
N SER A 5 0.28 -12.45 -2.87
CA SER A 5 -0.57 -11.62 -2.01
C SER A 5 0.06 -11.26 -0.66
N VAL A 6 0.75 -12.19 0.01
CA VAL A 6 1.41 -11.97 1.32
C VAL A 6 2.56 -10.96 1.19
N LEU A 7 3.29 -11.02 0.08
CA LEU A 7 4.39 -10.08 -0.18
C LEU A 7 3.89 -8.65 -0.42
N ILE A 8 2.72 -8.48 -1.06
CA ILE A 8 2.11 -7.16 -1.25
C ILE A 8 1.56 -6.62 0.08
N GLN A 9 0.91 -7.46 0.88
CA GLN A 9 0.43 -7.08 2.21
C GLN A 9 1.59 -6.61 3.11
N LEU A 10 2.73 -7.33 3.12
CA LEU A 10 3.90 -6.92 3.88
C LEU A 10 4.45 -5.56 3.42
N LYS A 11 4.42 -5.28 2.10
CA LYS A 11 4.82 -3.98 1.55
C LYS A 11 3.85 -2.87 1.96
N MET A 12 2.55 -3.14 1.97
CA MET A 12 1.53 -2.20 2.45
C MET A 12 1.73 -1.86 3.92
N GLU A 13 1.95 -2.85 4.78
CA GLU A 13 2.16 -2.62 6.21
C GLU A 13 3.43 -1.81 6.48
N ARG A 14 4.53 -2.07 5.77
CA ARG A 14 5.73 -1.21 5.83
C ARG A 14 5.44 0.22 5.36
N ALA A 15 4.70 0.37 4.27
CA ALA A 15 4.37 1.68 3.73
C ALA A 15 3.48 2.48 4.69
N ARG A 16 2.54 1.82 5.38
CA ARG A 16 1.72 2.39 6.46
C ARG A 16 2.55 2.82 7.66
N GLY A 17 3.46 1.97 8.13
CA GLY A 17 4.37 2.32 9.23
C GLY A 17 5.16 3.58 8.91
N ARG A 18 5.75 3.64 7.71
CA ARG A 18 6.50 4.81 7.26
C ARG A 18 5.64 6.06 7.11
N LEU A 19 4.40 5.93 6.64
CA LEU A 19 3.49 7.07 6.54
C LEU A 19 3.18 7.65 7.93
N ASN A 20 2.92 6.78 8.92
CA ASN A 20 2.67 7.18 10.30
C ASN A 20 3.89 7.87 10.94
N GLU A 21 5.10 7.38 10.68
CA GLU A 21 6.35 8.03 11.10
C GLU A 21 6.45 9.44 10.51
N LEU A 22 6.28 9.59 9.20
CA LEU A 22 6.41 10.89 8.53
C LEU A 22 5.30 11.86 8.98
N THR A 23 4.07 11.39 9.18
CA THR A 23 2.98 12.24 9.69
C THR A 23 3.31 12.77 11.10
N LYS A 24 3.92 11.94 11.96
CA LYS A 24 4.37 12.37 13.29
C LYS A 24 5.56 13.32 13.21
N GLU A 25 6.52 13.04 12.35
CA GLU A 25 7.73 13.85 12.16
C GLU A 25 7.40 15.26 11.65
N TYR A 26 6.52 15.37 10.65
CA TYR A 26 6.13 16.65 10.06
C TYR A 26 4.87 17.27 10.69
N ASN A 27 4.35 16.64 11.75
CA ASN A 27 3.14 17.06 12.46
C ASN A 27 1.94 17.36 11.53
N GLY A 28 1.73 16.52 10.52
CA GLY A 28 0.66 16.70 9.55
C GLY A 28 0.78 15.90 8.26
N PHE A 29 -0.24 16.01 7.41
CA PHE A 29 -0.34 15.27 6.15
C PHE A 29 0.07 16.08 4.91
N LEU A 30 0.30 17.38 5.07
CA LEU A 30 0.57 18.30 3.96
C LEU A 30 2.05 18.35 3.55
N HIS A 31 2.93 17.69 4.30
CA HIS A 31 4.34 17.63 3.94
C HIS A 31 4.54 16.79 2.68
N SER A 32 5.38 17.26 1.76
CA SER A 32 5.57 16.60 0.46
C SER A 32 6.02 15.15 0.57
N GLU A 33 6.77 14.77 1.62
CA GLU A 33 7.15 13.37 1.84
C GLU A 33 5.99 12.50 2.33
N VAL A 34 5.09 13.05 3.15
CA VAL A 34 3.88 12.34 3.61
C VAL A 34 2.93 12.09 2.44
N ILE A 35 2.81 13.07 1.54
CA ILE A 35 2.03 12.95 0.31
C ILE A 35 2.64 11.89 -0.62
N LYS A 36 3.95 11.94 -0.88
CA LYS A 36 4.65 10.93 -1.69
C LYS A 36 4.48 9.53 -1.12
N GLN A 37 4.61 9.38 0.21
CA GLN A 37 4.44 8.10 0.87
C GLN A 37 2.99 7.59 0.79
N SER A 38 2.00 8.49 0.87
CA SER A 38 0.59 8.15 0.68
C SER A 38 0.34 7.62 -0.73
N MET A 39 0.93 8.23 -1.76
CA MET A 39 0.80 7.75 -3.15
C MET A 39 1.40 6.35 -3.35
N ILE A 40 2.52 6.05 -2.66
CA ILE A 40 3.13 4.71 -2.70
C ILE A 40 2.19 3.68 -2.07
N LEU A 41 1.60 4.01 -0.92
CA LEU A 41 0.63 3.15 -0.24
C LEU A 41 -0.62 2.91 -1.11
N ASP A 42 -1.16 3.96 -1.72
CA ASP A 42 -2.31 3.88 -2.62
C ASP A 42 -2.04 2.94 -3.81
N LYS A 43 -0.87 3.11 -4.47
CA LYS A 43 -0.45 2.24 -5.57
C LYS A 43 -0.31 0.76 -5.16
N LEU A 44 0.10 0.48 -3.92
CA LEU A 44 0.19 -0.88 -3.40
C LEU A 44 -1.20 -1.48 -3.13
N ILE A 45 -2.14 -0.66 -2.63
CA ILE A 45 -3.55 -1.05 -2.43
C ILE A 45 -4.21 -1.35 -3.78
N THR A 46 -4.04 -0.48 -4.78
CA THR A 46 -4.57 -0.71 -6.13
C THR A 46 -4.02 -2.02 -6.72
N GLN A 47 -2.71 -2.29 -6.56
CA GLN A 47 -2.10 -3.54 -7.03
C GLN A 47 -2.61 -4.78 -6.30
N PHE A 48 -2.95 -4.66 -5.01
CA PHE A 48 -3.56 -5.73 -4.25
C PHE A 48 -4.99 -6.00 -4.77
N ASN A 49 -5.81 -4.95 -4.85
CA ASN A 49 -7.21 -5.03 -5.27
C ASN A 49 -7.35 -5.55 -6.71
N HIS A 50 -6.55 -5.04 -7.65
CA HIS A 50 -6.57 -5.51 -9.04
C HIS A 50 -6.20 -6.99 -9.14
N LYS A 51 -5.28 -7.49 -8.31
CA LYS A 51 -4.90 -8.91 -8.32
C LYS A 51 -6.01 -9.81 -7.79
N GLU A 52 -6.74 -9.36 -6.78
CA GLU A 52 -7.90 -10.10 -6.27
C GLU A 52 -9.06 -10.07 -7.28
N GLU A 53 -9.25 -8.95 -7.99
CA GLU A 53 -10.27 -8.84 -9.04
C GLU A 53 -9.98 -9.74 -10.26
N THR A 54 -8.71 -9.88 -10.66
CA THR A 54 -8.33 -10.79 -11.75
C THR A 54 -8.47 -12.28 -11.41
N LYS A 55 -8.44 -12.65 -10.13
CA LYS A 55 -8.75 -14.04 -9.73
C LYS A 55 -10.25 -14.33 -9.84
N ASN A 56 -11.10 -13.36 -9.50
CA ASN A 56 -12.55 -13.54 -9.57
C ASN A 56 -13.11 -13.61 -11.00
N LYS A 57 -12.35 -13.19 -12.03
CA LYS A 57 -12.76 -13.26 -13.44
C LYS A 57 -12.31 -14.53 -14.18
N ALA A 58 -11.55 -15.43 -13.54
CA ALA A 58 -11.04 -16.65 -14.18
C ALA A 58 -11.82 -17.93 -13.80
N ASP A 59 -12.82 -17.81 -12.91
CA ASP A 59 -13.68 -18.89 -12.41
C ASP A 59 -15.17 -18.68 -12.79
N GLY A 60 -15.45 -17.84 -13.79
CA GLY A 60 -16.81 -17.53 -14.28
C GLY A 60 -17.00 -17.90 -15.75
#